data_AF-A0A7C0V337-F1
#
_entry.id   AF-A0A7C0V337-F1
#
_cell.length_a   1.000
_cell.length_b   1.000
_cell.length_c   1.000
_cell.angle_alpha   90.00
_cell.angle_beta   90.00
_cell.angle_gamma   90.00
#
_symmetry.space_group_name_H-M   'P 1'
#
loop_
_entity.id
_entity.type
_entity.pdbx_description
1 polymer ?
#
loop_
_entity_poly.entity_id
_entity_poly.type
_entity_poly.pdbx_seq_one_letter_code
_entity_poly.pdbx_strand_id
1 'polypeptide(L)'
;ITKERALEMSGLNNPYAYAKAMASFEMARRVAALSTEGCFKVKERERYIPIVAAAHELMRWEAILADEAREIEKANDAVTRIVHFRDGSLRRKKKLYEKYEALTDL
;
A
#
# COMPACT_ATOMS: atom_id res chain seq x y z
N ILE A 1 9.68 4.66 -6.88
CA ILE A 1 8.35 4.28 -7.41
C ILE A 1 7.41 5.45 -7.14
N THR A 2 6.66 5.93 -8.14
CA THR A 2 5.66 7.00 -7.95
C THR A 2 4.34 6.42 -7.46
N LYS A 3 3.46 7.26 -6.91
CA LYS A 3 2.13 6.87 -6.46
C LYS A 3 1.33 6.21 -7.58
N GLU A 4 1.34 6.84 -8.75
CA GLU A 4 0.63 6.38 -9.95
C GLU A 4 1.16 5.00 -10.37
N ARG A 5 2.49 4.84 -10.41
CA ARG A 5 3.09 3.55 -10.78
C ARG A 5 2.82 2.45 -9.75
N ALA A 6 2.82 2.78 -8.45
CA ALA A 6 2.49 1.81 -7.40
C ALA A 6 1.05 1.32 -7.55
N LEU A 7 0.13 2.22 -7.87
CA LEU A 7 -1.30 1.92 -8.01
C LEU A 7 -1.62 1.18 -9.31
N GLU A 8 -1.00 1.54 -10.44
CA GLU A 8 -1.08 0.77 -11.69
C GLU A 8 -0.71 -0.70 -11.47
N MET A 9 0.38 -0.93 -10.72
CA MET A 9 0.88 -2.27 -10.45
C MET A 9 0.18 -2.98 -9.28
N SER A 10 -0.69 -2.29 -8.54
CA SER A 10 -1.35 -2.83 -7.35
C SER A 10 -2.36 -3.95 -7.68
N GLY A 11 -2.89 -3.94 -8.91
CA GLY A 11 -3.92 -4.89 -9.33
C GLY A 11 -5.26 -4.72 -8.62
N LEU A 12 -5.52 -3.55 -8.02
CA LEU A 12 -6.80 -3.19 -7.41
C LEU A 12 -7.86 -2.94 -8.49
N ASN A 13 -9.02 -3.61 -8.37
CA ASN A 13 -10.10 -3.46 -9.34
C ASN A 13 -11.18 -2.49 -8.85
N ASN A 14 -11.45 -2.45 -7.55
CA ASN A 14 -12.46 -1.58 -6.98
C ASN A 14 -11.94 -0.12 -6.89
N PRO A 15 -12.70 0.89 -7.35
CA PRO A 15 -12.26 2.28 -7.35
C PRO A 15 -12.06 2.85 -5.93
N TYR A 16 -12.81 2.39 -4.94
CA TYR A 16 -12.64 2.81 -3.55
C TYR A 16 -11.43 2.14 -2.90
N ALA A 17 -11.15 0.87 -3.22
CA ALA A 17 -9.91 0.23 -2.82
C ALA A 17 -8.69 0.97 -3.41
N TYR A 18 -8.78 1.35 -4.69
CA TYR A 18 -7.77 2.16 -5.37
C TYR A 18 -7.54 3.52 -4.68
N ALA A 19 -8.62 4.25 -4.38
CA ALA A 19 -8.53 5.53 -3.68
C ALA A 19 -7.94 5.39 -2.26
N LYS A 20 -8.30 4.34 -1.52
CA LYS A 20 -7.73 4.03 -0.20
C LYS A 20 -6.24 3.72 -0.28
N ALA A 21 -5.82 2.89 -1.24
CA ALA A 21 -4.40 2.63 -1.46
C ALA A 21 -3.63 3.88 -1.89
N MET A 22 -4.25 4.77 -2.68
CA MET A 22 -3.65 6.06 -3.05
C MET A 22 -3.42 6.95 -1.83
N ALA A 23 -4.43 7.06 -0.96
CA ALA A 23 -4.31 7.79 0.29
C ALA A 23 -3.25 7.18 1.21
N SER A 24 -3.20 5.84 1.30
CA SER A 24 -2.18 5.10 2.03
C SER A 24 -0.77 5.50 1.59
N PHE A 25 -0.52 5.48 0.28
CA PHE A 25 0.78 5.87 -0.29
C PHE A 25 1.17 7.31 0.08
N GLU A 26 0.24 8.26 0.01
CA GLU A 26 0.51 9.66 0.38
C GLU A 26 0.76 9.84 1.88
N MET A 27 0.05 9.08 2.73
CA MET A 27 0.29 9.05 4.17
C MET A 27 1.71 8.55 4.46
N ALA A 28 2.11 7.42 3.89
CA ALA A 28 3.47 6.88 4.02
C ALA A 28 4.54 7.88 3.56
N ARG A 29 4.28 8.60 2.45
CA ARG A 29 5.18 9.67 1.97
C ARG A 29 5.28 10.83 2.96
N ARG A 30 4.17 11.24 3.58
CA ARG A 30 4.14 12.32 4.57
C ARG A 30 4.86 11.95 5.86
N VAL A 31 4.84 10.67 6.26
CA VAL A 31 5.61 10.16 7.40
C VAL A 31 7.10 10.45 7.25
N ALA A 32 7.67 10.27 6.05
CA ALA A 32 9.07 10.59 5.79
C ALA A 32 9.37 12.09 5.99
N ALA A 33 8.45 12.97 5.60
CA ALA A 33 8.60 14.42 5.78
C ALA A 33 8.57 14.81 7.28
N LEU A 34 7.62 14.26 8.05
CA LEU A 34 7.53 14.49 9.49
C LEU A 34 8.76 13.94 10.22
N SER A 35 9.22 12.75 9.85
CA SER A 35 10.44 12.15 10.40
C SER A 35 11.67 13.01 10.13
N THR A 36 11.80 13.54 8.91
CA THR A 36 12.91 14.44 8.55
C THR A 36 12.86 15.74 9.36
N GLU A 37 11.66 16.29 9.55
CA GLU A 37 11.44 17.50 10.35
C GLU A 37 11.85 17.29 11.81
N GLY A 38 11.34 16.23 12.45
CA GLY A 38 11.62 15.92 13.84
C GLY A 38 13.07 15.52 14.09
N CYS A 39 13.67 14.70 13.22
CA CYS A 39 15.02 14.19 13.44
C CYS A 39 16.13 15.20 13.12
N PHE A 40 15.94 16.06 12.12
CA PHE A 40 17.04 16.84 11.55
C PHE A 40 16.82 18.36 11.47
N LYS A 41 15.58 18.84 11.62
CA LYS A 41 15.27 20.28 11.48
C LYS A 41 14.93 20.94 12.81
N VAL A 42 14.09 20.31 13.63
CA VAL A 42 13.66 20.83 14.92
C VAL A 42 14.63 20.40 16.01
N LYS A 43 15.11 21.36 16.81
CA LYS A 43 16.11 21.10 17.86
C LYS A 43 15.50 21.02 19.25
N GLU A 44 14.37 21.68 19.49
CA GLU A 44 13.73 21.69 20.79
C GLU A 44 13.08 20.34 21.08
N ARG A 45 13.49 19.69 22.18
CA ARG A 45 13.06 18.34 22.56
C ARG A 45 11.56 18.21 22.68
N GLU A 46 10.94 19.19 23.32
CA GLU A 46 9.50 19.27 23.57
C GLU A 46 8.70 19.41 22.27
N ARG A 47 9.36 19.81 21.18
CA ARG A 47 8.75 19.97 19.85
C ARG A 47 9.00 18.78 18.95
N TYR A 48 10.23 18.27 18.86
CA TYR A 48 10.51 17.18 17.93
C TYR A 48 9.94 15.83 18.38
N ILE A 49 9.85 15.56 19.70
CA ILE A 49 9.32 14.29 20.20
C ILE A 49 7.87 14.06 19.74
N PRO A 50 6.94 15.02 19.91
CA PRO A 50 5.60 14.88 19.35
C PRO A 50 5.56 14.74 17.83
N ILE A 51 6.46 15.40 17.09
CA ILE A 51 6.52 15.31 15.62
C ILE A 51 6.86 13.89 15.17
N VAL A 52 7.90 13.27 15.76
CA VAL A 52 8.27 11.89 15.41
C VAL A 52 7.20 10.89 15.86
N ALA A 53 6.58 11.11 17.02
CA ALA A 53 5.45 10.28 17.47
C ALA A 53 4.24 10.38 16.52
N ALA A 54 3.89 11.59 16.06
CA ALA A 54 2.83 11.80 15.08
C ALA A 54 3.15 11.12 13.74
N ALA A 55 4.42 11.04 13.35
CA ALA A 55 4.83 10.28 12.16
C ALA A 55 4.51 8.78 12.31
N HIS A 56 4.73 8.20 13.50
CA HIS A 56 4.37 6.81 13.77
C HIS A 56 2.86 6.57 13.83
N GLU A 57 2.09 7.48 14.43
CA GLU A 57 0.63 7.39 14.41
C GLU A 57 0.06 7.50 12.99
N LEU A 58 0.64 8.37 12.15
CA LEU A 58 0.25 8.46 10.75
C LEU A 58 0.54 7.16 9.98
N MET A 59 1.69 6.52 10.24
CA MET A 59 2.02 5.22 9.65
C MET A 59 1.06 4.11 10.13
N ARG A 60 0.59 4.17 11.38
CA ARG A 60 -0.42 3.23 11.88
C ARG A 60 -1.74 3.36 11.12
N TRP A 61 -2.22 4.58 10.90
CA TRP A 61 -3.44 4.82 10.13
C TRP A 61 -3.29 4.48 8.65
N GLU A 62 -2.09 4.67 8.09
CA GLU A 62 -1.75 4.23 6.75
C GLU A 62 -1.94 2.71 6.60
N ALA A 63 -1.37 1.93 7.52
CA ALA A 63 -1.49 0.47 7.48
C ALA A 63 -2.96 0.00 7.56
N ILE A 64 -3.79 0.68 8.36
CA ILE A 64 -5.24 0.40 8.45
C ILE A 64 -5.90 0.66 7.10
N LEU A 65 -5.56 1.75 6.42
CA LEU A 65 -6.17 2.11 5.14
C LEU A 65 -5.76 1.15 4.01
N ALA A 66 -4.53 0.66 4.03
CA ALA A 66 -4.05 -0.41 3.14
C ALA A 66 -4.80 -1.73 3.37
N ASP A 67 -5.05 -2.09 4.64
CA ASP A 67 -5.85 -3.26 4.99
C ASP A 67 -7.30 -3.13 4.50
N GLU A 68 -7.94 -1.99 4.75
CA GLU A 68 -9.29 -1.72 4.26
C GLU A 68 -9.39 -1.82 2.72
N ALA A 69 -8.40 -1.32 1.98
CA ALA A 69 -8.34 -1.48 0.53
C ALA A 69 -8.32 -2.96 0.12
N ARG A 70 -7.56 -3.78 0.85
CA ARG A 70 -7.47 -5.23 0.62
C ARG A 70 -8.77 -5.95 0.99
N GLU A 71 -9.43 -5.56 2.08
CA GLU A 71 -10.71 -6.14 2.49
C GLU A 71 -11.81 -5.85 1.47
N ILE A 72 -11.82 -4.67 0.85
CA ILE A 72 -12.75 -4.36 -0.25
C ILE A 72 -12.55 -5.31 -1.44
N GLU A 73 -11.31 -5.61 -1.83
CA GLU A 73 -11.06 -6.57 -2.92
C GLU A 73 -11.47 -8.00 -2.52
N LYS A 74 -11.29 -8.40 -1.26
CA LYS A 74 -11.76 -9.70 -0.74
C LYS A 74 -13.29 -9.78 -0.80
N ALA A 75 -13.99 -8.74 -0.37
CA ALA A 75 -15.45 -8.68 -0.39
C ALA A 75 -16.02 -8.84 -1.81
N ASN A 76 -15.28 -8.41 -2.82
CA ASN A 76 -15.66 -8.53 -4.24
C ASN A 76 -15.13 -9.80 -4.93
N ASP A 77 -14.46 -10.71 -4.21
CA ASP A 77 -13.75 -11.88 -4.78
C ASP A 77 -12.82 -11.51 -5.95
N ALA A 78 -12.12 -10.38 -5.82
CA ALA A 78 -11.35 -9.77 -6.90
C ALA A 78 -9.85 -9.61 -6.59
N VAL A 79 -9.37 -10.19 -5.49
CA VAL A 79 -7.98 -10.01 -5.02
C VAL A 79 -6.98 -10.54 -6.04
N THR A 80 -6.21 -9.66 -6.67
CA THR A 80 -5.11 -10.03 -7.54
C THR A 80 -4.02 -10.79 -6.77
N ARG A 81 -3.70 -11.99 -7.23
CA ARG A 81 -2.66 -12.87 -6.68
C ARG A 81 -1.73 -13.29 -7.81
N ILE A 82 -0.45 -12.94 -7.70
CA ILE A 82 0.58 -13.32 -8.65
C ILE A 82 1.57 -14.22 -7.91
N VAL A 83 1.81 -15.43 -8.45
CA VAL A 83 2.66 -16.44 -7.82
C VAL A 83 3.66 -17.00 -8.83
N HIS A 84 4.81 -17.44 -8.33
CA HIS A 84 5.80 -18.17 -9.11
C HIS A 84 5.47 -19.67 -9.09
N PHE A 85 5.54 -20.33 -10.25
CA PHE A 85 5.44 -21.79 -10.37
C PHE A 85 6.83 -22.43 -10.35
N ARG A 86 6.90 -23.77 -10.28
CA ARG A 86 8.16 -24.53 -10.19
C ARG A 86 9.15 -24.23 -11.32
N ASP A 87 8.64 -23.91 -12.50
CA ASP A 87 9.40 -23.54 -13.69
C ASP A 87 9.85 -22.07 -13.70
N GLY A 88 9.54 -21.31 -12.65
CA GLY A 88 9.78 -19.87 -12.57
C GLY A 88 8.73 -19.01 -13.28
N SER A 89 7.75 -19.61 -13.97
CA SER A 89 6.70 -18.86 -14.66
C SER A 89 5.80 -18.12 -13.67
N LEU A 90 5.42 -16.89 -14.03
CA LEU A 90 4.44 -16.12 -13.28
C LEU A 90 3.03 -16.52 -13.72
N ARG A 91 2.17 -16.78 -12.73
CA ARG A 91 0.76 -17.02 -12.95
C ARG A 91 -0.09 -16.13 -12.06
N ARG A 92 -1.24 -15.72 -12.58
CA ARG A 92 -2.17 -14.81 -11.91
C ARG A 92 -3.50 -15.50 -11.64
N LYS A 93 -4.13 -15.11 -10.54
CA LYS A 93 -5.56 -15.31 -10.32
C LYS A 93 -6.20 -14.13 -9.58
N LYS A 94 -7.51 -13.94 -9.72
CA LYS A 94 -8.32 -12.94 -8.99
C LYS A 94 -9.32 -13.58 -8.03
N LYS A 95 -10.20 -14.46 -8.53
CA LYS A 95 -11.16 -15.15 -7.67
C LYS A 95 -10.46 -16.15 -6.76
N LEU A 96 -11.01 -16.37 -5.57
CA LEU A 96 -10.40 -17.23 -4.57
C LEU A 96 -10.25 -18.68 -5.07
N TYR A 97 -11.29 -19.20 -5.72
CA TYR A 97 -11.38 -20.58 -6.18
C TYR A 97 -11.04 -20.79 -7.67
N GLU A 98 -10.65 -19.75 -8.41
CA GLU A 98 -10.22 -19.95 -9.80
C GLU A 98 -8.84 -20.61 -9.89
N LYS A 99 -8.58 -21.21 -11.05
CA LYS A 99 -7.26 -21.74 -11.41
C LYS A 99 -6.33 -20.60 -11.79
N TYR A 100 -5.04 -20.79 -11.51
CA TYR A 100 -4.01 -19.87 -11.95
C TYR A 100 -3.82 -19.94 -13.47
N GLU A 101 -3.85 -18.78 -14.10
CA GLU A 101 -3.61 -18.60 -15.54
C GLU A 101 -2.23 -17.99 -15.77
N ALA A 102 -1.62 -18.25 -16.93
CA ALA A 102 -0.35 -17.65 -17.29
C ALA A 102 -0.47 -16.12 -17.29
N LEU A 103 0.49 -15.43 -16.68
CA LEU A 103 0.55 -13.97 -16.74
C LEU A 103 1.11 -13.59 -18.12
N THR A 104 0.23 -13.39 -19.10
CA THR A 104 0.60 -13.15 -20.50
C THR A 104 0.95 -11.70 -20.83
N ASP A 105 0.58 -10.75 -19.97
CA ASP A 105 0.74 -9.32 -20.24
C ASP A 105 1.52 -8.65 -19.10
N LEU A 106 2.63 -8.00 -19.46
CA LEU A 106 3.42 -7.07 -18.64
C LEU A 106 3.71 -5.81 -19.47
#